data_AF-A0A964LE94-F1
#
_entry.id   AF-A0A964LE94-F1
#
_cell.length_a   1.000
_cell.length_b   1.000
_cell.length_c   1.000
_cell.angle_alpha   90.00
_cell.angle_beta   90.00
_cell.angle_gamma   90.00
#
_symmetry.space_group_name_H-M   'P 1'
#
loop_
_entity.id
_entity.type
_entity.pdbx_description
1 polymer ?
#
loop_
_entity_poly.entity_id
_entity_poly.type
_entity_poly.pdbx_seq_one_letter_code
_entity_poly.pdbx_strand_id
1 'polypeptide(L)'
;MHANEAWIAMFRQIPIALHDTLALGLTTGSEIVIQRIVQLASNFMIIRGRLAGTQDAGRIVLIPYEQLAFLAVQRDLKDAEVEAIFGQDAPGDFAALPVNGEPLLQAEYATVIDTPSEVKKPAAVSKSALVAKLRDRLK
;
A
#
# COMPACT_ATOMS: atom_id res chain seq x y z
N MET A 1 6.94 3.40 23.69
CA MET A 1 6.68 1.95 23.57
C MET A 1 5.24 1.60 23.16
N HIS A 2 4.33 2.56 22.93
CA HIS A 2 2.91 2.27 22.62
C HIS A 2 2.61 1.80 21.18
N ALA A 3 3.54 1.96 20.24
CA ALA A 3 3.32 1.58 18.84
C ALA A 3 3.07 0.07 18.67
N ASN A 4 3.74 -0.78 19.46
CA ASN A 4 3.58 -2.23 19.39
C ASN A 4 2.18 -2.66 19.85
N GLU A 5 1.68 -2.04 20.93
CA GLU A 5 0.34 -2.31 21.47
C GLU A 5 -0.74 -1.90 20.47
N ALA A 6 -0.56 -0.79 19.74
CA ALA A 6 -1.47 -0.34 18.70
C ALA A 6 -1.56 -1.35 17.54
N TRP A 7 -0.42 -1.88 17.06
CA TRP A 7 -0.41 -2.93 16.04
C TRP A 7 -1.15 -4.19 16.53
N ILE A 8 -0.86 -4.65 17.75
CA ILE A 8 -1.51 -5.84 18.32
C ILE A 8 -3.02 -5.64 18.43
N ALA A 9 -3.47 -4.48 18.91
CA ALA A 9 -4.89 -4.15 19.01
C ALA A 9 -5.57 -4.16 17.63
N MET A 10 -4.94 -3.55 16.63
CA MET A 10 -5.45 -3.52 15.26
C MET A 10 -5.59 -4.94 14.67
N PHE A 11 -4.58 -5.80 14.79
CA PHE A 11 -4.67 -7.19 14.30
C PHE A 11 -5.76 -8.02 14.99
N ARG A 12 -6.10 -7.71 16.25
CA ARG A 12 -7.18 -8.38 16.98
C ARG A 12 -8.57 -7.91 16.56
N GLN A 13 -8.69 -6.69 16.05
CA GLN A 13 -9.94 -6.16 15.52
C GLN A 13 -10.31 -6.74 14.16
N ILE A 14 -9.30 -7.13 13.36
CA ILE A 14 -9.52 -7.68 12.01
C ILE A 14 -10.13 -9.09 12.10
N PRO A 15 -11.29 -9.33 11.45
CA PRO A 15 -11.90 -10.65 11.39
C PRO A 15 -10.95 -11.72 10.85
N ILE A 16 -10.98 -12.91 11.45
CA ILE A 16 -10.13 -14.05 11.06
C ILE A 16 -10.27 -14.42 9.57
N ALA A 17 -11.46 -14.20 9.00
CA ALA A 17 -11.78 -14.47 7.60
C ALA A 17 -11.06 -13.55 6.61
N LEU A 18 -10.41 -12.49 7.08
CA LEU A 18 -9.63 -11.58 6.25
C LEU A 18 -8.13 -11.84 6.35
N HIS A 19 -7.67 -12.67 7.29
CA HIS A 19 -6.24 -12.79 7.61
C HIS A 19 -5.39 -13.31 6.45
N ASP A 20 -5.96 -14.13 5.56
CA ASP A 20 -5.31 -14.67 4.36
C ASP A 20 -5.31 -13.69 3.17
N THR A 21 -6.04 -12.58 3.28
CA THR A 21 -6.07 -11.49 2.29
C THR A 21 -5.16 -10.32 2.68
N LEU A 22 -4.47 -10.42 3.82
CA LEU A 22 -3.64 -9.32 4.32
C LEU A 22 -2.26 -9.29 3.68
N ALA A 23 -1.74 -8.09 3.44
CA ALA A 23 -0.36 -7.82 3.07
C ALA A 23 0.29 -6.89 4.09
N LEU A 24 1.48 -7.25 4.58
CA LEU A 24 2.31 -6.39 5.41
C LEU A 24 3.30 -5.64 4.53
N GLY A 25 3.27 -4.32 4.59
CA GLY A 25 4.33 -3.48 4.05
C GLY A 25 5.42 -3.27 5.09
N LEU A 26 6.67 -3.54 4.74
CA LEU A 26 7.82 -3.28 5.58
C LEU A 26 8.43 -1.91 5.28
N THR A 27 9.15 -1.34 6.25
CA THR A 27 9.89 -0.07 6.08
C THR A 27 10.97 -0.11 4.99
N THR A 28 11.39 -1.32 4.57
CA THR A 28 12.28 -1.54 3.43
C THR A 28 11.60 -1.42 2.07
N GLY A 29 10.27 -1.28 2.04
CA GLY A 29 9.45 -1.32 0.82
C GLY A 29 9.12 -2.75 0.35
N SER A 30 9.56 -3.77 1.06
CA SER A 30 9.16 -5.16 0.78
C SER A 30 7.76 -5.44 1.33
N GLU A 31 7.00 -6.28 0.62
CA GLU A 31 5.66 -6.70 1.05
C GLU A 31 5.61 -8.20 1.35
N ILE A 32 4.91 -8.59 2.42
CA ILE A 32 4.68 -9.98 2.79
C ILE A 32 3.19 -10.26 2.79
N VAL A 33 2.75 -11.17 1.94
CA VAL A 33 1.37 -11.66 1.92
C VAL A 33 1.19 -12.66 3.05
N ILE A 34 0.27 -12.37 3.97
CA ILE A 34 -0.04 -13.22 5.11
C ILE A 34 -0.89 -14.39 4.62
N GLN A 35 -0.49 -15.59 5.00
CA GLN A 35 -1.33 -16.79 4.87
C GLN A 35 -1.97 -17.15 6.21
N ARG A 36 -1.24 -16.93 7.31
CA ARG A 36 -1.73 -17.19 8.66
C ARG A 36 -0.93 -16.41 9.69
N ILE A 37 -1.61 -15.79 10.66
CA ILE A 37 -0.97 -15.27 11.87
C ILE A 37 -0.80 -16.44 12.86
N VAL A 38 0.43 -16.68 13.31
CA VAL A 38 0.75 -17.74 14.28
C VAL A 38 0.69 -17.19 15.70
N GLN A 39 1.28 -16.02 15.93
CA GLN A 39 1.34 -15.40 17.25
C GLN A 39 1.58 -13.89 17.17
N LEU A 40 0.96 -13.14 18.07
CA LEU A 40 1.25 -11.73 18.34
C LEU A 40 1.98 -11.66 19.70
N ALA A 41 3.28 -11.46 19.69
CA ALA A 41 4.08 -11.26 20.91
C ALA A 41 4.16 -9.76 21.25
N SER A 42 4.88 -9.38 22.31
CA SER A 42 4.98 -7.96 22.72
C SER A 42 5.80 -7.09 21.77
N ASN A 43 6.84 -7.66 21.15
CA ASN A 43 7.82 -6.90 20.35
C ASN A 43 7.87 -7.31 18.86
N PHE A 44 7.26 -8.44 18.53
CA PHE A 44 7.25 -8.98 17.18
C PHE A 44 6.00 -9.84 16.96
N MET A 45 5.71 -10.13 15.70
CA MET A 45 4.72 -11.13 15.32
C MET A 45 5.36 -12.30 14.60
N ILE A 46 4.72 -13.46 14.71
CA ILE A 46 5.07 -14.66 13.97
C ILE A 46 3.95 -14.92 12.98
N ILE A 47 4.29 -14.97 11.70
CA ILE A 47 3.35 -15.27 10.63
C ILE A 47 3.87 -16.40 9.76
N ARG A 48 2.96 -17.10 9.10
CA ARG A 48 3.24 -17.80 7.86
C ARG A 48 2.86 -16.89 6.71
N GLY A 49 3.80 -16.62 5.82
CA GLY A 49 3.57 -15.73 4.69
C GLY A 49 4.56 -15.95 3.57
N ARG A 50 4.31 -15.30 2.44
CA ARG A 50 5.19 -15.30 1.28
C ARG A 50 5.59 -13.89 0.94
N LEU A 51 6.82 -13.69 0.49
CA LEU A 51 7.25 -12.41 -0.03
C LEU A 51 6.47 -12.13 -1.32
N ALA A 52 5.91 -10.92 -1.46
CA ALA A 52 5.19 -10.53 -2.66
C ALA A 52 6.08 -10.69 -3.90
N GLY A 53 5.50 -11.18 -5.00
CA GLY A 53 6.23 -11.47 -6.23
C GLY A 53 7.04 -12.76 -6.23
N THR A 54 7.01 -13.55 -5.15
CA THR A 54 7.67 -14.86 -5.09
C THR A 54 6.67 -16.02 -5.11
N GLN A 55 7.09 -17.17 -5.63
CA GLN A 55 6.35 -18.43 -5.58
C GLN A 55 6.71 -19.26 -4.34
N ASP A 56 7.26 -18.63 -3.29
CA ASP A 56 7.71 -19.34 -2.09
C ASP A 56 6.52 -19.94 -1.32
N ALA A 57 6.72 -21.12 -0.76
CA ALA A 57 5.67 -21.99 -0.21
C ALA A 57 5.16 -21.58 1.19
N GLY A 58 5.25 -20.29 1.53
CA GLY A 58 4.82 -19.77 2.83
C GLY A 58 5.79 -20.10 3.95
N ARG A 59 6.78 -19.23 4.15
CA ARG A 59 7.76 -19.33 5.24
C ARG A 59 7.20 -18.84 6.56
N ILE A 60 7.73 -19.39 7.66
CA ILE A 60 7.55 -18.76 8.97
C ILE A 60 8.49 -17.58 9.06
N VAL A 61 7.93 -16.39 9.31
CA VAL A 61 8.67 -15.13 9.42
C VAL A 61 8.36 -14.51 10.77
N LEU A 62 9.40 -14.03 11.43
CA LEU A 62 9.30 -13.24 12.65
C LEU A 62 9.57 -11.78 12.27
N ILE A 63 8.60 -10.90 12.53
CA ILE A 63 8.64 -9.51 12.09
C ILE A 63 8.53 -8.60 13.32
N PRO A 64 9.58 -7.83 13.65
CA PRO A 64 9.48 -6.78 14.66
C PRO A 64 8.45 -5.72 14.23
N TYR A 65 7.64 -5.24 15.17
CA TYR A 65 6.63 -4.22 14.86
C TYR A 65 7.23 -2.92 14.34
N GLU A 66 8.46 -2.59 14.74
CA GLU A 66 9.21 -1.43 14.27
C GLU A 66 9.55 -1.48 12.76
N GLN A 67 9.46 -2.66 12.14
CA GLN A 67 9.67 -2.82 10.70
C GLN A 67 8.36 -2.74 9.90
N LEU A 68 7.20 -2.70 10.55
CA LEU A 68 5.92 -2.55 9.86
C LEU A 68 5.69 -1.09 9.48
N ALA A 69 5.42 -0.87 8.19
CA ALA A 69 5.04 0.43 7.66
C ALA A 69 3.52 0.56 7.48
N PHE A 70 2.89 -0.48 6.93
CA PHE A 70 1.44 -0.50 6.71
C PHE A 70 0.89 -1.93 6.65
N LEU A 71 -0.43 -2.02 6.74
CA LEU A 71 -1.21 -3.23 6.45
C LEU A 71 -2.18 -2.92 5.32
N ALA A 72 -2.24 -3.80 4.33
CA ALA A 72 -3.19 -3.71 3.22
C ALA A 72 -4.10 -4.94 3.19
N VAL A 73 -5.34 -4.76 2.75
CA VAL A 73 -6.25 -5.84 2.39
C VAL A 73 -6.19 -5.98 0.87
N GLN A 74 -5.83 -7.16 0.37
CA GLN A 74 -5.58 -7.41 -1.06
C GLN A 74 -6.86 -7.63 -1.87
N ARG A 75 -8.00 -7.74 -1.21
CA ARG A 75 -9.31 -7.76 -1.86
C ARG A 75 -9.99 -6.40 -1.71
N ASP A 76 -10.90 -6.12 -2.62
CA ASP A 76 -11.79 -4.98 -2.48
C ASP A 76 -12.68 -5.20 -1.24
N LEU A 77 -12.63 -4.22 -0.33
CA LEU A 77 -13.54 -4.10 0.80
C LEU A 77 -14.51 -2.97 0.49
N LYS A 78 -15.81 -3.23 0.61
CA LYS A 78 -16.83 -2.18 0.50
C LYS A 78 -16.82 -1.32 1.76
N ASP A 79 -17.22 -0.05 1.64
CA ASP A 79 -17.25 0.89 2.78
C ASP A 79 -18.05 0.35 3.97
N ALA A 80 -19.20 -0.29 3.71
CA ALA A 80 -19.99 -0.94 4.75
C ALA A 80 -19.26 -2.07 5.48
N GLU A 81 -18.36 -2.80 4.81
CA GLU A 81 -17.51 -3.81 5.46
C GLU A 81 -16.41 -3.14 6.30
N VAL A 82 -15.82 -2.06 5.79
CA VAL A 82 -14.81 -1.27 6.52
C VAL A 82 -15.42 -0.68 7.79
N GLU A 83 -16.60 -0.07 7.68
CA GLU A 83 -17.33 0.51 8.80
C GLU A 83 -17.75 -0.57 9.81
N ALA A 84 -18.18 -1.75 9.36
CA ALA A 84 -18.50 -2.84 10.27
C ALA A 84 -17.28 -3.34 11.08
N ILE A 85 -16.07 -3.23 10.52
CA ILE A 85 -14.84 -3.68 11.16
C ILE A 85 -14.21 -2.58 12.03
N PHE A 86 -14.21 -1.32 11.56
CA PHE A 86 -13.46 -0.21 12.15
C PHE A 86 -14.31 0.98 12.61
N GLY A 87 -15.59 1.04 12.23
CA GLY A 87 -16.44 2.22 12.33
C GLY A 87 -16.88 2.65 13.74
N GLN A 88 -16.73 1.83 14.77
CA GLN A 88 -17.09 2.26 16.14
C GLN A 88 -16.16 3.37 16.69
N ASP A 89 -14.94 3.48 16.16
CA ASP A 89 -13.93 4.45 16.61
C ASP A 89 -13.26 5.22 15.44
N ALA A 90 -13.75 5.05 14.20
CA ALA A 90 -13.13 5.68 13.03
C ALA A 90 -13.65 7.11 12.80
N PRO A 91 -12.77 8.11 12.63
CA PRO A 91 -13.18 9.45 12.25
C PRO A 91 -13.45 9.51 10.74
N GLY A 92 -14.70 9.28 10.33
CA GLY A 92 -15.16 9.62 8.97
C GLY A 92 -16.15 8.64 8.36
N ASP A 93 -17.10 9.20 7.62
CA ASP A 93 -18.04 8.48 6.78
C ASP A 93 -17.28 7.85 5.60
N PHE A 94 -17.04 6.54 5.68
CA PHE A 94 -16.32 5.78 4.64
C PHE A 94 -17.03 5.81 3.28
N ALA A 95 -18.33 6.13 3.24
CA ALA A 95 -19.13 6.20 2.02
C ALA A 95 -18.68 7.31 1.04
N ALA A 96 -17.80 8.22 1.45
CA ALA A 96 -17.30 9.31 0.61
C ALA A 96 -15.97 9.00 -0.11
N LEU A 97 -15.36 7.83 0.10
CA LEU A 97 -14.10 7.47 -0.56
C LEU A 97 -14.39 6.97 -1.99
N PRO A 98 -13.81 7.59 -3.04
CA PRO A 98 -14.03 7.13 -4.41
C PRO A 98 -13.37 5.77 -4.62
N VAL A 99 -14.18 4.71 -4.78
CA VAL A 99 -13.74 3.32 -4.99
C VAL A 99 -13.25 3.05 -6.43
N ASN A 100 -13.26 4.06 -7.30
CA ASN A 100 -12.75 3.94 -8.67
C ASN A 100 -11.51 4.80 -8.84
N GLY A 101 -10.45 4.19 -9.39
CA GLY A 101 -9.13 4.80 -9.66
C GLY A 101 -9.14 5.94 -10.68
N GLU A 102 -9.94 6.97 -10.43
CA GLU A 102 -9.78 8.29 -11.00
C GLU A 102 -8.79 9.07 -10.11
N PRO A 103 -7.74 9.68 -10.69
CA PRO A 103 -6.80 10.45 -9.90
C PRO A 103 -7.55 11.63 -9.29
N LEU A 104 -7.64 11.65 -7.96
CA LEU A 104 -8.09 12.81 -7.20
C LEU A 104 -7.20 14.00 -7.58
N LEU A 105 -7.77 14.89 -8.40
CA LEU A 105 -7.21 16.19 -8.66
C LEU A 105 -7.16 16.93 -7.32
N GLN A 106 -5.93 17.04 -6.83
CA GLN A 106 -5.41 17.83 -5.71
C GLN A 106 -6.40 18.84 -5.12
N ALA A 107 -6.77 18.60 -3.86
CA ALA A 107 -7.33 19.63 -3.00
C ALA A 107 -6.29 20.73 -2.77
N GLU A 108 -6.73 21.95 -3.09
CA GLU A 108 -6.18 23.27 -2.78
C GLU A 108 -5.01 23.31 -1.78
N TYR A 109 -3.81 23.58 -2.31
CA TYR A 109 -2.78 24.27 -1.56
C TYR A 109 -2.81 25.75 -1.95
N ALA A 110 -2.98 26.57 -0.93
CA ALA A 110 -2.96 28.03 -0.89
C ALA A 110 -2.24 28.74 -2.05
N THR A 111 -2.94 29.73 -2.60
CA THR A 111 -2.40 30.80 -3.44
C THR A 111 -1.19 31.45 -2.79
N VAL A 112 0.00 31.21 -3.35
CA VAL A 112 1.14 32.12 -3.22
C VAL A 112 1.45 32.67 -4.60
N ILE A 113 1.26 33.98 -4.72
CA ILE A 113 1.58 34.77 -5.91
C ILE A 113 3.10 34.91 -5.96
N ASP A 114 3.76 34.41 -7.02
CA ASP A 114 4.82 35.16 -7.73
C ASP A 114 5.14 34.54 -9.11
N THR A 115 5.13 35.42 -10.11
CA THR A 115 5.61 35.44 -11.51
C THR A 115 5.84 34.17 -12.38
N PRO A 116 5.60 34.29 -13.72
CA PRO A 116 5.51 33.15 -14.63
C PRO A 116 6.90 32.68 -15.08
N SER A 117 7.24 31.42 -14.81
CA SER A 117 8.30 30.71 -15.51
C SER A 117 7.71 29.62 -16.41
N GLU A 118 7.88 29.86 -17.70
CA GLU A 118 7.56 29.02 -18.84
C GLU A 118 8.24 27.64 -18.71
N VAL A 119 7.46 26.60 -18.37
CA VAL A 119 7.94 25.21 -18.39
C VAL A 119 7.89 24.70 -19.82
N LYS A 120 9.06 24.69 -20.48
CA LYS A 120 9.30 23.93 -21.70
C LYS A 120 9.11 22.44 -21.42
N LYS A 121 7.99 21.90 -21.90
CA LYS A 121 7.67 20.47 -21.98
C LYS A 121 8.81 19.71 -22.68
N PRO A 122 9.51 18.73 -22.05
CA PRO A 122 10.37 17.85 -22.81
C PRO A 122 9.50 17.01 -23.75
N ALA A 123 9.80 17.12 -25.04
CA ALA A 123 9.05 16.55 -26.14
C ALA A 123 8.85 15.04 -25.96
N ALA A 124 7.59 14.60 -26.10
CA ALA A 124 7.26 13.21 -26.29
C ALA A 124 8.01 12.70 -27.53
N VAL A 125 8.96 11.80 -27.34
CA VAL A 125 9.74 11.23 -28.42
C VAL A 125 8.80 10.33 -29.23
N SER A 126 8.39 10.80 -30.40
CA SER A 126 7.51 10.07 -31.30
C SER A 126 8.24 8.85 -31.86
N LYS A 127 7.51 7.73 -32.01
CA LYS A 127 8.04 6.42 -32.45
C LYS A 127 8.82 6.49 -33.78
N SER A 128 8.54 7.48 -34.63
CA SER A 128 9.27 7.73 -35.88
C SER A 128 10.75 8.12 -35.63
N ALA A 129 11.04 8.86 -34.56
CA ALA A 129 12.40 9.26 -34.22
C ALA A 129 13.25 8.07 -33.71
N LEU A 130 12.62 7.12 -33.01
CA LEU A 130 13.29 5.89 -32.55
C LEU A 130 13.64 4.95 -33.71
N VAL A 131 12.75 4.81 -34.70
CA VAL A 131 12.99 3.95 -35.87
C VAL A 131 14.10 4.52 -36.77
N ALA A 132 14.18 5.84 -36.93
CA ALA A 132 15.27 6.48 -37.67
C ALA A 132 16.63 6.23 -37.00
N LYS A 133 16.70 6.35 -35.66
CA LYS A 133 17.93 6.16 -34.89
C LYS A 133 18.40 4.70 -34.83
N LEU A 134 17.47 3.73 -34.97
CA LEU A 134 17.81 2.31 -35.03
C LEU A 134 18.40 1.90 -36.39
N ARG A 135 17.92 2.50 -37.49
CA ARG A 135 18.44 2.22 -38.84
C ARG A 135 19.86 2.76 -39.04
N ASP A 136 20.19 3.87 -38.40
CA ASP A 136 21.53 4.48 -38.49
C ASP A 136 22.60 3.67 -37.75
N ARG A 137 22.20 2.83 -36.80
CA ARG A 137 23.09 1.93 -36.03
C ARG A 137 23.35 0.58 -36.71
N LEU A 138 22.68 0.29 -37.81
CA LEU A 138 22.75 -0.98 -38.55
C LEU A 138 23.50 -0.85 -39.90
N LYS A 139 24.19 0.27 -40.12
CA LYS A 139 25.20 0.44 -41.17
C LYS A 139 26.58 0.46 -40.53
#